data_AF-V8P7X7-F1
#
_entry.id   AF-V8P7X7-F1
#
_cell.length_a   1.000
_cell.length_b   1.000
_cell.length_c   1.000
_cell.angle_alpha   90.00
_cell.angle_beta   90.00
_cell.angle_gamma   90.00
#
_symmetry.space_group_name_H-M   'P 1'
#
loop_
_entity.id
_entity.type
_entity.pdbx_description
1 polymer ?
#
loop_
_entity_poly.entity_id
_entity_poly.type
_entity_poly.pdbx_seq_one_letter_code
_entity_poly.pdbx_strand_id
1 'polypeptide(L)'
;MPVASLARISAQFLPAQTLLGPGALPPLTHGLRIPPLSSSVQVAAGIVESGLVSPLVQKLKTEKEDIQELILDTLTGCLRVQASEALATGSVFILKEKLRDPSRAIRCKAAEALMAISIPLEGKNMVFKENVFPDLVNLLEDDDSEVRANAAGALMNSAVTTQEAIDYLLPLIHDGKSKVRLYAIKALTMLSEAPEGRLVLLKHVPEFRKHLDDSNATVQRAAQIAIQVIEWKP
;
A
#
# COMPACT_ATOMS: atom_id res chain seq x y z
N MET A 1 -35.64 -34.28 -42.98
CA MET A 1 -34.67 -34.57 -44.07
C MET A 1 -33.93 -33.27 -44.38
N PRO A 2 -32.59 -33.22 -44.62
CA PRO A 2 -31.46 -34.11 -44.31
C PRO A 2 -30.47 -33.49 -43.27
N VAL A 3 -29.75 -34.27 -42.44
CA VAL A 3 -28.34 -34.77 -42.57
C VAL A 3 -27.30 -33.64 -42.41
N ALA A 4 -26.67 -33.42 -41.25
CA ALA A 4 -25.59 -34.17 -40.58
C ALA A 4 -24.19 -34.05 -41.23
N SER A 5 -23.24 -33.49 -40.47
CA SER A 5 -21.93 -34.09 -40.16
C SER A 5 -21.16 -33.13 -39.23
N LEU A 6 -20.93 -33.46 -37.95
CA LEU A 6 -19.84 -34.33 -37.45
C LEU A 6 -18.49 -33.65 -37.69
N ALA A 7 -17.53 -33.59 -36.79
CA ALA A 7 -17.12 -34.39 -35.62
C ALA A 7 -15.72 -33.80 -35.27
N ARG A 8 -15.03 -33.98 -34.16
CA ARG A 8 -15.06 -34.71 -32.87
C ARG A 8 -13.81 -34.13 -32.14
N ILE A 9 -13.65 -34.22 -30.83
CA ILE A 9 -13.16 -35.39 -30.07
C ILE A 9 -13.33 -34.96 -28.59
N SER A 10 -14.34 -35.45 -27.87
CA SER A 10 -14.34 -36.62 -26.96
C SER A 10 -13.25 -36.55 -25.87
N ALA A 11 -13.63 -36.27 -24.62
CA ALA A 11 -13.99 -37.23 -23.55
C ALA A 11 -12.74 -37.59 -22.72
N GLN A 12 -12.68 -37.32 -21.42
CA GLN A 12 -13.08 -38.14 -20.24
C GLN A 12 -12.37 -37.44 -19.04
N PHE A 13 -12.80 -37.36 -17.78
CA PHE A 13 -13.45 -38.29 -16.85
C PHE A 13 -14.21 -37.50 -15.76
N LEU A 14 -15.25 -38.14 -15.23
CA LEU A 14 -16.25 -37.71 -14.23
C LEU A 14 -15.73 -37.77 -12.76
N PRO A 15 -16.55 -37.44 -11.73
CA PRO A 15 -16.18 -36.72 -10.51
C PRO A 15 -16.10 -37.61 -9.26
N ALA A 16 -15.64 -37.05 -8.14
CA ALA A 16 -15.84 -37.62 -6.81
C ALA A 16 -16.64 -36.65 -5.94
N GLN A 17 -17.93 -36.95 -5.76
CA GLN A 17 -18.69 -36.54 -4.59
C GLN A 17 -18.51 -37.58 -3.47
N THR A 18 -18.77 -37.12 -2.25
CA THR A 18 -19.11 -37.86 -1.02
C THR A 18 -17.96 -38.16 -0.04
N LEU A 19 -17.87 -37.35 1.03
CA LEU A 19 -17.80 -37.80 2.44
C LEU A 19 -17.72 -36.57 3.38
N LEU A 20 -18.88 -35.97 3.69
CA LEU A 20 -19.07 -35.13 4.88
C LEU A 20 -20.26 -35.73 5.64
N GLY A 21 -19.96 -36.62 6.58
CA GLY A 21 -20.88 -37.02 7.64
C GLY A 21 -20.75 -36.08 8.85
N PRO A 22 -21.80 -35.89 9.67
CA PRO A 22 -21.73 -35.06 10.85
C PRO A 22 -21.03 -35.83 11.98
N GLY A 23 -19.86 -35.37 12.41
CA GLY A 23 -19.18 -35.87 13.61
C GLY A 23 -17.89 -36.65 13.36
N ALA A 24 -16.81 -35.93 13.05
CA ALA A 24 -15.44 -36.40 13.30
C ALA A 24 -14.47 -35.19 13.24
N LEU A 25 -14.19 -34.57 14.39
CA LEU A 25 -13.03 -33.70 14.54
C LEU A 25 -11.81 -34.60 14.86
N PRO A 26 -10.73 -34.59 14.04
CA PRO A 26 -9.48 -35.21 14.44
C PRO A 26 -8.74 -34.34 15.48
N PRO A 27 -7.92 -34.94 16.36
CA PRO A 27 -7.33 -34.25 17.50
C PRO A 27 -6.24 -33.25 17.10
N LEU A 28 -6.31 -32.06 17.71
CA LEU A 28 -5.33 -30.98 17.61
C LEU A 28 -4.06 -31.34 18.38
N THR A 29 -3.07 -31.94 17.72
CA THR A 29 -1.72 -32.01 18.27
C THR A 29 -0.68 -31.66 17.21
N HIS A 30 0.13 -30.66 17.56
CA HIS A 30 1.32 -30.13 16.89
C HIS A 30 1.11 -29.20 15.67
N GLY A 31 1.24 -27.90 15.96
CA GLY A 31 2.09 -27.02 15.14
C GLY A 31 1.56 -26.55 13.79
N LEU A 32 0.25 -26.52 13.57
CA LEU A 32 -0.29 -25.79 12.41
C LEU A 32 -0.24 -24.28 12.67
N ARG A 33 0.77 -23.62 12.10
CA ARG A 33 0.65 -22.23 11.70
C ARG A 33 -0.48 -22.17 10.67
N ILE A 34 -1.68 -21.80 11.12
CA ILE A 34 -2.82 -21.54 10.24
C ILE A 34 -2.35 -20.44 9.26
N PRO A 35 -2.26 -20.69 7.94
CA PRO A 35 -2.02 -19.61 7.01
C PRO A 35 -3.16 -18.60 7.18
N PRO A 36 -2.89 -17.28 7.23
CA PRO A 36 -3.94 -16.29 7.41
C PRO A 36 -5.02 -16.53 6.36
N LEU A 37 -6.29 -16.59 6.81
CA LEU A 37 -7.46 -16.91 5.98
C LEU A 37 -7.60 -16.00 4.74
N SER A 38 -6.85 -14.89 4.69
CA SER A 38 -6.76 -13.92 3.58
C SER A 38 -5.88 -14.36 2.39
N SER A 39 -5.13 -15.47 2.47
CA SER A 39 -4.22 -15.86 1.38
C SER A 39 -4.92 -16.53 0.18
N SER A 40 -6.19 -16.92 0.32
CA SER A 40 -6.98 -17.47 -0.78
C SER A 40 -7.76 -16.35 -1.48
N VAL A 41 -7.43 -16.10 -2.74
CA VAL A 41 -8.17 -15.16 -3.61
C VAL A 41 -9.67 -15.46 -3.63
N GLN A 42 -10.07 -16.73 -3.48
CA GLN A 42 -11.48 -17.14 -3.43
C GLN A 42 -12.19 -16.68 -2.15
N VAL A 43 -11.51 -16.70 -1.00
CA VAL A 43 -12.07 -16.19 0.26
C VAL A 43 -12.25 -14.68 0.19
N ALA A 44 -11.22 -13.97 -0.30
CA ALA A 44 -11.29 -12.52 -0.50
C ALA A 44 -12.43 -12.12 -1.46
N ALA A 45 -12.60 -12.86 -2.56
CA ALA A 45 -13.71 -12.65 -3.49
C ALA A 45 -15.08 -12.87 -2.83
N GLY A 46 -15.25 -13.96 -2.07
CA GLY A 46 -16.51 -14.22 -1.35
C GLY A 46 -16.86 -13.13 -0.34
N ILE A 47 -15.87 -12.52 0.33
CA ILE A 47 -16.07 -11.41 1.28
C ILE A 47 -16.52 -10.14 0.54
N VAL A 48 -15.91 -9.84 -0.61
CA VAL A 48 -16.29 -8.71 -1.48
C VAL A 48 -17.71 -8.92 -2.01
N GLU A 49 -18.02 -10.09 -2.55
CA GLU A 49 -19.35 -10.43 -3.07
C GLU A 49 -20.45 -10.37 -1.99
N SER A 50 -20.08 -10.63 -0.73
CA SER A 50 -21.00 -10.54 0.42
C SER A 50 -21.19 -9.12 0.97
N GLY A 51 -20.52 -8.10 0.41
CA GLY A 51 -20.61 -6.71 0.87
C GLY A 51 -20.07 -6.50 2.30
N LEU A 52 -19.10 -7.31 2.71
CA LEU A 52 -18.54 -7.29 4.06
C LEU A 52 -17.38 -6.31 4.21
N VAL A 53 -16.87 -5.73 3.12
CA VAL A 53 -15.75 -4.78 3.15
C VAL A 53 -16.12 -3.54 3.96
N SER A 54 -17.31 -2.97 3.72
CA SER A 54 -17.79 -1.80 4.46
C SER A 54 -17.88 -2.02 5.99
N PRO A 55 -18.56 -3.07 6.49
CA PRO A 55 -18.55 -3.42 7.92
C PRO A 55 -17.14 -3.59 8.50
N LEU A 56 -16.25 -4.29 7.79
CA LEU A 56 -14.87 -4.51 8.23
C LEU A 56 -14.10 -3.20 8.38
N VAL A 57 -14.21 -2.29 7.41
CA VAL A 57 -13.61 -0.95 7.46
C VAL A 57 -14.10 -0.17 8.68
N GLN A 58 -15.41 -0.20 8.99
CA GLN A 58 -15.92 0.50 10.18
C GLN A 58 -15.45 -0.12 11.48
N LYS A 59 -15.34 -1.46 11.52
CA LYS A 59 -14.91 -2.21 12.71
C LYS A 59 -13.46 -1.93 13.10
N LEU A 60 -12.59 -1.54 12.17
CA LEU A 60 -11.23 -1.06 12.48
C LEU A 60 -11.17 0.07 13.52
N LYS A 61 -12.23 0.86 13.67
CA LYS A 61 -12.27 1.99 14.62
C LYS A 61 -12.50 1.54 16.06
N THR A 62 -13.20 0.43 16.27
CA THR A 62 -13.77 0.07 17.59
C THR A 62 -13.22 -1.23 18.15
N GLU A 63 -12.71 -2.11 17.29
CA GLU A 63 -12.24 -3.43 17.71
C GLU A 63 -10.87 -3.36 18.40
N LYS A 64 -10.52 -4.43 19.12
CA LYS A 64 -9.22 -4.57 19.79
C LYS A 64 -8.09 -4.83 18.79
N GLU A 65 -6.85 -4.60 19.22
CA GLU A 65 -5.66 -4.72 18.37
C GLU A 65 -5.57 -6.05 17.60
N ASP A 66 -5.76 -7.18 18.30
CA ASP A 66 -5.75 -8.52 17.72
C ASP A 66 -6.79 -8.70 16.60
N ILE A 67 -7.99 -8.15 16.81
CA ILE A 67 -9.07 -8.18 15.82
C ILE A 67 -8.79 -7.19 14.68
N GLN A 68 -8.29 -5.99 14.98
CA GLN A 68 -7.92 -5.00 13.97
C GLN A 68 -6.84 -5.55 13.03
N GLU A 69 -5.87 -6.30 13.58
CA GLU A 69 -4.82 -6.96 12.81
C GLU A 69 -5.43 -7.94 11.78
N LEU A 70 -6.35 -8.81 12.22
CA LEU A 70 -7.05 -9.76 11.35
C LEU A 70 -7.93 -9.07 10.30
N ILE A 71 -8.57 -7.97 10.68
CA ILE A 71 -9.37 -7.15 9.76
C ILE A 71 -8.47 -6.55 8.69
N LEU A 72 -7.33 -5.96 9.05
CA LEU A 72 -6.39 -5.38 8.09
C LEU A 72 -5.85 -6.43 7.11
N ASP A 73 -5.49 -7.62 7.60
CA ASP A 73 -5.05 -8.72 6.72
C ASP A 73 -6.12 -9.14 5.72
N THR A 74 -7.36 -9.21 6.20
CA THR A 74 -8.52 -9.56 5.38
C THR A 74 -8.78 -8.47 4.35
N LEU A 75 -8.77 -7.20 4.76
CA LEU A 75 -8.97 -6.06 3.88
C LEU A 75 -7.88 -5.99 2.80
N THR A 76 -6.61 -6.23 3.12
CA THR A 76 -5.54 -6.28 2.11
C THR A 76 -5.84 -7.30 1.01
N GLY A 77 -6.34 -8.49 1.37
CA GLY A 77 -6.81 -9.49 0.40
C GLY A 77 -7.97 -8.97 -0.45
N CYS A 78 -9.00 -8.40 0.18
CA CYS A 78 -10.16 -7.85 -0.52
C CYS A 78 -9.79 -6.70 -1.47
N LEU A 79 -8.89 -5.81 -1.06
CA LEU A 79 -8.44 -4.66 -1.85
C LEU A 79 -7.71 -5.07 -3.14
N ARG A 80 -7.00 -6.22 -3.11
CA ARG A 80 -6.36 -6.80 -4.31
C ARG A 80 -7.38 -7.40 -5.29
N VAL A 81 -8.56 -7.78 -4.82
CA VAL A 81 -9.67 -8.28 -5.66
C VAL A 81 -10.49 -7.11 -6.21
N GLN A 82 -10.94 -6.20 -5.32
CA GLN A 82 -11.74 -5.04 -5.69
C GLN A 82 -11.65 -3.93 -4.62
N ALA A 83 -11.10 -2.78 -4.99
CA ALA A 83 -10.93 -1.65 -4.08
C ALA A 83 -12.13 -0.67 -4.00
N SER A 84 -13.06 -0.71 -4.96
CA SER A 84 -14.11 0.30 -5.11
C SER A 84 -15.03 0.42 -3.88
N GLU A 85 -15.47 -0.70 -3.31
CA GLU A 85 -16.32 -0.69 -2.11
C GLU A 85 -15.59 -0.09 -0.91
N ALA A 86 -14.32 -0.46 -0.69
CA ALA A 86 -13.50 0.09 0.38
C ALA A 86 -13.34 1.62 0.20
N LEU A 87 -13.04 2.08 -1.01
CA LEU A 87 -12.89 3.51 -1.32
C LEU A 87 -14.16 4.29 -1.01
N ALA A 88 -15.34 3.75 -1.33
CA ALA A 88 -16.63 4.38 -1.06
C ALA A 88 -16.95 4.52 0.44
N THR A 89 -16.26 3.80 1.32
CA THR A 89 -16.54 3.74 2.77
C THR A 89 -15.57 4.55 3.62
N GLY A 90 -14.72 5.35 2.98
CA GLY A 90 -13.70 6.16 3.67
C GLY A 90 -12.53 5.34 4.20
N SER A 91 -12.25 4.17 3.59
CA SER A 91 -11.16 3.29 4.02
C SER A 91 -9.80 4.00 4.04
N VAL A 92 -9.50 4.85 3.06
CA VAL A 92 -8.22 5.57 2.99
C VAL A 92 -8.00 6.45 4.22
N PHE A 93 -9.02 7.20 4.66
CA PHE A 93 -8.95 8.01 5.87
C PHE A 93 -8.69 7.14 7.12
N ILE A 94 -9.39 6.01 7.23
CA ILE A 94 -9.23 5.10 8.37
C ILE A 94 -7.84 4.46 8.37
N LEU A 95 -7.36 4.00 7.22
CA LEU A 95 -6.02 3.43 7.06
C LEU A 95 -4.93 4.46 7.37
N LYS A 96 -5.11 5.72 6.95
CA LYS A 96 -4.22 6.84 7.29
C LYS A 96 -4.08 7.00 8.80
N GLU A 97 -5.19 7.00 9.54
CA GLU A 97 -5.15 7.08 11.01
C GLU A 97 -4.39 5.89 11.63
N LYS A 98 -4.55 4.69 11.04
CA LYS A 98 -3.84 3.47 11.47
C LYS A 98 -2.33 3.46 11.18
N LEU A 99 -1.83 4.35 10.32
CA LEU A 99 -0.38 4.54 10.15
C LEU A 99 0.30 5.12 11.39
N ARG A 100 -0.45 5.70 12.33
CA ARG A 100 0.08 6.30 13.57
C ARG A 100 -0.19 5.44 14.80
N ASP A 101 -0.72 4.22 14.61
CA ASP A 101 -1.09 3.34 15.71
C ASP A 101 0.14 2.92 16.54
N PRO A 102 0.06 2.82 17.88
CA PRO A 102 1.18 2.35 18.69
C PRO A 102 1.63 0.93 18.33
N SER A 103 0.74 0.09 17.82
CA SER A 103 1.08 -1.28 17.42
C SER A 103 1.82 -1.32 16.09
N ARG A 104 3.03 -1.90 16.10
CA ARG A 104 3.83 -2.18 14.90
C ARG A 104 3.05 -3.01 13.90
N ALA A 105 2.27 -3.99 14.36
CA ALA A 105 1.50 -4.86 13.47
C ALA A 105 0.42 -4.07 12.72
N ILE A 106 -0.29 -3.18 13.42
CA ILE A 106 -1.32 -2.32 12.84
C ILE A 106 -0.72 -1.34 11.82
N ARG A 107 0.38 -0.64 12.16
CA ARG A 107 1.05 0.26 11.22
C ARG A 107 1.52 -0.47 9.96
N CYS A 108 2.13 -1.64 10.14
CA CYS A 108 2.65 -2.48 9.05
C CYS A 108 1.54 -2.86 8.06
N LYS A 109 0.42 -3.40 8.57
CA LYS A 109 -0.70 -3.86 7.74
C LYS A 109 -1.52 -2.70 7.17
N ALA A 110 -1.61 -1.58 7.86
CA ALA A 110 -2.24 -0.36 7.32
C ALA A 110 -1.45 0.18 6.12
N ALA A 111 -0.11 0.21 6.20
CA ALA A 111 0.75 0.59 5.09
C ALA A 111 0.63 -0.41 3.92
N GLU A 112 0.54 -1.71 4.20
CA GLU A 112 0.30 -2.74 3.16
C GLU A 112 -1.06 -2.55 2.48
N ALA A 113 -2.12 -2.29 3.25
CA ALA A 113 -3.45 -2.04 2.72
C ALA A 113 -3.49 -0.78 1.84
N LEU A 114 -2.77 0.30 2.22
CA LEU A 114 -2.61 1.49 1.37
C LEU A 114 -1.78 1.22 0.11
N MET A 115 -0.80 0.32 0.17
CA MET A 115 -0.09 -0.13 -1.02
C MET A 115 -1.04 -0.89 -1.98
N ALA A 116 -1.91 -1.75 -1.45
CA ALA A 116 -2.91 -2.49 -2.23
C ALA A 116 -4.01 -1.58 -2.80
N ILE A 117 -4.49 -0.61 -2.01
CA ILE A 117 -5.53 0.33 -2.49
C ILE A 117 -5.01 1.22 -3.61
N SER A 118 -3.71 1.47 -3.66
CA SER A 118 -3.06 2.32 -4.66
C SER A 118 -2.73 1.60 -5.97
N ILE A 119 -3.21 0.37 -6.17
CA ILE A 119 -3.09 -0.34 -7.46
C ILE A 119 -3.99 0.32 -8.53
N PRO A 120 -5.31 0.47 -8.32
CA PRO A 120 -6.18 1.20 -9.26
C PRO A 120 -6.01 2.72 -9.17
N LEU A 121 -6.32 3.43 -10.27
CA LEU A 121 -6.17 4.89 -10.38
C LEU A 121 -7.05 5.64 -9.36
N GLU A 122 -8.26 5.16 -9.12
CA GLU A 122 -9.20 5.73 -8.15
C GLU A 122 -8.61 5.71 -6.74
N GLY A 123 -7.89 4.64 -6.39
CA GLY A 123 -7.24 4.52 -5.10
C GLY A 123 -6.07 5.49 -4.94
N LYS A 124 -5.23 5.63 -5.97
CA LYS A 124 -4.16 6.64 -6.00
C LYS A 124 -4.73 8.05 -5.77
N ASN A 125 -5.77 8.41 -6.53
CA ASN A 125 -6.48 9.69 -6.39
C ASN A 125 -7.02 9.93 -4.97
N MET A 126 -7.53 8.88 -4.32
CA MET A 126 -8.03 9.00 -2.95
C MET A 126 -6.92 9.15 -1.91
N VAL A 127 -5.79 8.44 -2.07
CA VAL A 127 -4.61 8.61 -1.20
C VAL A 127 -4.08 10.05 -1.27
N PHE A 128 -4.13 10.66 -2.46
CA PHE A 128 -3.83 12.08 -2.61
C PHE A 128 -4.84 12.99 -1.92
N LYS A 129 -6.13 12.79 -2.20
CA LYS A 129 -7.22 13.59 -1.64
C LYS A 129 -7.20 13.61 -0.11
N GLU A 130 -6.88 12.48 0.50
CA GLU A 130 -6.84 12.32 1.97
C GLU A 130 -5.50 12.76 2.59
N ASN A 131 -4.56 13.29 1.80
CA ASN A 131 -3.26 13.78 2.28
C ASN A 131 -2.49 12.74 3.13
N VAL A 132 -2.31 11.54 2.58
CA VAL A 132 -1.68 10.39 3.26
C VAL A 132 -0.15 10.40 3.16
N PHE A 133 0.42 11.10 2.16
CA PHE A 133 1.85 11.15 1.90
C PHE A 133 2.72 11.54 3.12
N PRO A 134 2.38 12.58 3.91
CA PRO A 134 3.16 12.92 5.09
C PRO A 134 3.27 11.78 6.10
N ASP A 135 2.21 10.99 6.26
CA ASP A 135 2.18 9.85 7.18
C ASP A 135 3.04 8.69 6.68
N LEU A 136 2.97 8.38 5.39
CA LEU A 136 3.82 7.37 4.77
C LEU A 136 5.30 7.79 4.79
N VAL A 137 5.61 9.07 4.55
CA VAL A 137 6.98 9.61 4.64
C VAL A 137 7.52 9.47 6.07
N ASN A 138 6.71 9.72 7.09
CA ASN A 138 7.11 9.48 8.49
C ASN A 138 7.41 8.01 8.77
N LEU A 139 6.65 7.07 8.20
CA LEU A 139 6.87 5.64 8.38
C LEU A 139 8.14 5.10 7.73
N LEU A 140 8.82 5.86 6.87
CA LEU A 140 10.14 5.49 6.34
C LEU A 140 11.24 5.48 7.42
N GLU A 141 10.92 5.92 8.63
CA GLU A 141 11.76 5.86 9.82
C GLU A 141 11.30 4.87 10.88
N ASP A 142 10.23 4.11 10.62
CA ASP A 142 9.75 3.16 11.61
C ASP A 142 10.88 2.20 12.03
N ASP A 143 10.95 1.85 13.31
CA ASP A 143 11.98 0.94 13.82
C ASP A 143 11.92 -0.42 13.11
N ASP A 144 10.73 -0.81 12.66
CA ASP A 144 10.50 -2.06 11.96
C ASP A 144 10.74 -1.97 10.45
N SER A 145 11.55 -2.88 9.93
CA SER A 145 11.91 -2.91 8.50
C SER A 145 10.75 -3.20 7.56
N GLU A 146 9.77 -3.97 8.00
CA GLU A 146 8.60 -4.33 7.18
C GLU A 146 7.66 -3.13 7.05
N VAL A 147 7.48 -2.36 8.13
CA VAL A 147 6.72 -1.09 8.10
C VAL A 147 7.37 -0.13 7.11
N ARG A 148 8.70 0.04 7.17
CA ARG A 148 9.44 0.90 6.24
C ARG A 148 9.27 0.46 4.78
N ALA A 149 9.36 -0.85 4.52
CA ALA A 149 9.20 -1.41 3.18
C ALA A 149 7.79 -1.17 2.63
N ASN A 150 6.76 -1.42 3.44
CA ASN A 150 5.37 -1.19 3.04
C ASN A 150 5.06 0.29 2.82
N ALA A 151 5.60 1.19 3.65
CA ALA A 151 5.45 2.63 3.46
C ALA A 151 6.10 3.11 2.15
N ALA A 152 7.30 2.63 1.84
CA ALA A 152 7.96 2.92 0.56
C ALA A 152 7.18 2.38 -0.64
N GLY A 153 6.67 1.14 -0.54
CA GLY A 153 5.81 0.53 -1.56
C GLY A 153 4.51 1.30 -1.77
N ALA A 154 3.87 1.76 -0.70
CA ALA A 154 2.66 2.57 -0.77
C ALA A 154 2.92 3.92 -1.44
N LEU A 155 4.01 4.63 -1.10
CA LEU A 155 4.40 5.88 -1.76
C LEU A 155 4.63 5.67 -3.27
N MET A 156 5.32 4.59 -3.63
CA MET A 156 5.61 4.27 -5.03
C MET A 156 4.33 3.94 -5.82
N ASN A 157 3.44 3.10 -5.26
CA ASN A 157 2.19 2.75 -5.92
C ASN A 157 1.24 3.95 -6.05
N SER A 158 1.25 4.86 -5.06
CA SER A 158 0.38 6.04 -5.05
C SER A 158 0.74 7.06 -6.11
N ALA A 159 2.00 7.13 -6.53
CA ALA A 159 2.42 8.01 -7.62
C ALA A 159 1.77 7.57 -8.96
N VAL A 160 0.89 8.40 -9.54
CA VAL A 160 0.35 8.17 -10.89
C VAL A 160 1.36 8.65 -11.94
N THR A 161 1.95 9.81 -11.71
CA THR A 161 3.01 10.39 -12.55
C THR A 161 4.16 10.92 -11.69
N THR A 162 5.34 11.03 -12.30
CA THR A 162 6.51 11.64 -11.67
C THR A 162 6.24 13.09 -11.25
N GLN A 163 5.50 13.85 -12.06
CA GLN A 163 5.14 15.24 -11.75
C GLN A 163 4.28 15.34 -10.49
N GLU A 164 3.23 14.51 -10.38
CA GLU A 164 2.36 14.51 -9.20
C GLU A 164 3.15 14.16 -7.94
N ALA A 165 3.96 13.09 -7.97
CA ALA A 165 4.80 12.73 -6.83
C ALA A 165 5.70 13.89 -6.40
N ILE A 166 6.28 14.62 -7.35
CA ILE A 166 7.08 15.81 -7.07
C ILE A 166 6.24 16.92 -6.43
N ASP A 167 5.06 17.23 -6.97
CA ASP A 167 4.19 18.28 -6.45
C ASP A 167 3.79 18.05 -4.98
N TYR A 168 3.63 16.78 -4.57
CA TYR A 168 3.34 16.44 -3.17
C TYR A 168 4.57 16.40 -2.26
N LEU A 169 5.69 15.87 -2.76
CA LEU A 169 6.90 15.74 -1.94
C LEU A 169 7.64 17.07 -1.80
N LEU A 170 7.54 17.97 -2.77
CA LEU A 170 8.28 19.23 -2.78
C LEU A 170 7.92 20.14 -1.59
N PRO A 171 6.65 20.36 -1.20
CA PRO A 171 6.32 21.10 0.01
C PRO A 171 6.88 20.47 1.29
N LEU A 172 7.02 19.13 1.34
CA LEU A 172 7.48 18.41 2.53
C LEU A 172 8.97 18.61 2.82
N ILE A 173 9.76 19.10 1.85
CA ILE A 173 11.15 19.47 2.14
C ILE A 173 11.23 20.66 3.09
N HIS A 174 10.16 21.45 3.26
CA HIS A 174 10.08 22.59 4.19
C HIS A 174 9.37 22.26 5.51
N ASP A 175 9.04 21.00 5.77
CA ASP A 175 8.33 20.59 6.99
C ASP A 175 9.10 20.95 8.28
N GLY A 176 8.38 21.28 9.35
CA GLY A 176 9.01 21.63 10.64
C GLY A 176 9.84 20.49 11.24
N LYS A 177 9.52 19.23 10.92
CA LYS A 177 10.26 18.04 11.37
C LYS A 177 11.38 17.73 10.39
N SER A 178 12.62 17.77 10.86
CA SER A 178 13.82 17.48 10.04
C SER A 178 13.77 16.11 9.36
N LYS A 179 13.07 15.17 9.96
CA LYS A 179 12.88 13.81 9.48
C LYS A 179 12.01 13.78 8.23
N VAL A 180 10.85 14.46 8.25
CA VAL A 180 10.00 14.62 7.06
C VAL A 180 10.79 15.28 5.92
N ARG A 181 11.53 16.36 6.22
CA ARG A 181 12.40 17.03 5.24
C ARG A 181 13.41 16.06 4.61
N LEU A 182 14.13 15.31 5.44
CA LEU A 182 15.14 14.34 5.01
C LEU A 182 14.56 13.32 4.03
N TYR A 183 13.43 12.70 4.38
CA TYR A 183 12.84 11.64 3.56
C TYR A 183 12.15 12.17 2.31
N ALA A 184 11.55 13.36 2.37
CA ALA A 184 11.06 14.05 1.18
C ALA A 184 12.20 14.33 0.19
N ILE A 185 13.33 14.88 0.67
CA ILE A 185 14.51 15.13 -0.17
C ILE A 185 15.05 13.83 -0.79
N LYS A 186 15.16 12.74 0.00
CA LYS A 186 15.58 11.43 -0.52
C LYS A 186 14.63 10.87 -1.58
N ALA A 187 13.32 10.95 -1.35
CA ALA A 187 12.32 10.48 -2.31
C ALA A 187 12.37 11.29 -3.61
N LEU A 188 12.50 12.62 -3.52
CA LEU A 188 12.70 13.49 -4.69
C LEU A 188 14.02 13.20 -5.42
N THR A 189 15.09 12.90 -4.69
CA THR A 189 16.38 12.49 -5.29
C THR A 189 16.21 11.23 -6.12
N MET A 190 15.52 10.22 -5.60
CA MET A 190 15.22 8.98 -6.33
C MET A 190 14.39 9.27 -7.60
N LEU A 191 13.38 10.15 -7.51
CA LEU A 191 12.60 10.56 -8.69
C LEU A 191 13.45 11.29 -9.73
N SER A 192 14.50 12.00 -9.32
CA SER A 192 15.44 12.69 -10.23
C SER A 192 16.44 11.77 -10.94
N GLU A 193 16.48 10.49 -10.60
CA GLU A 193 17.24 9.50 -11.38
C GLU A 193 16.59 9.23 -12.73
N ALA A 194 15.25 9.34 -12.82
CA ALA A 194 14.52 9.30 -14.08
C ALA A 194 14.65 10.63 -14.84
N PRO A 195 14.86 10.62 -16.17
CA PRO A 195 15.01 11.84 -16.97
C PRO A 195 13.86 12.85 -16.81
N GLU A 196 12.62 12.37 -16.76
CA GLU A 196 11.42 13.20 -16.63
C GLU A 196 11.39 13.87 -15.24
N GLY A 197 11.68 13.11 -14.18
CA GLY A 197 11.73 13.64 -12.83
C GLY A 197 12.86 14.64 -12.64
N ARG A 198 14.02 14.37 -13.24
CA ARG A 198 15.14 15.32 -13.27
C ARG A 198 14.75 16.62 -13.94
N LEU A 199 14.15 16.54 -15.13
CA LEU A 199 13.72 17.71 -15.90
C LEU A 199 12.77 18.59 -15.08
N VAL A 200 11.82 17.97 -14.39
CA VAL A 200 10.89 18.67 -13.51
C VAL A 200 11.60 19.25 -12.28
N LEU A 201 12.53 18.53 -11.66
CA LEU A 201 13.20 19.00 -10.44
C LEU A 201 14.27 20.06 -10.68
N LEU A 202 14.80 20.19 -11.90
CA LEU A 202 15.76 21.23 -12.27
C LEU A 202 15.23 22.65 -11.97
N LYS A 203 13.95 22.93 -12.22
CA LYS A 203 13.31 24.22 -11.87
C LYS A 203 13.18 24.45 -10.35
N HIS A 204 13.31 23.40 -9.54
CA HIS A 204 13.15 23.43 -8.09
C HIS A 204 14.46 23.34 -7.30
N VAL A 205 15.62 23.24 -7.97
CA VAL A 205 16.95 23.27 -7.30
C VAL A 205 17.10 24.42 -6.28
N PRO A 206 16.61 25.66 -6.52
CA PRO A 206 16.66 26.72 -5.52
C PRO A 206 15.99 26.36 -4.19
N GLU A 207 14.95 25.52 -4.20
CA GLU A 207 14.27 25.07 -2.99
C GLU A 207 15.16 24.11 -2.19
N PHE A 208 15.86 23.19 -2.85
CA PHE A 208 16.85 22.31 -2.18
C PHE A 208 18.03 23.09 -1.60
N ARG A 209 18.48 24.15 -2.28
CA ARG A 209 19.58 25.00 -1.80
C ARG A 209 19.29 25.65 -0.44
N LYS A 210 18.02 25.93 -0.12
CA LYS A 210 17.62 26.47 1.19
C LYS A 210 17.95 25.53 2.36
N HIS A 211 18.13 24.24 2.08
CA HIS A 211 18.46 23.22 3.08
C HIS A 211 19.96 22.95 3.23
N LEU A 212 20.83 23.66 2.51
CA LEU A 212 22.28 23.56 2.70
C LEU A 212 22.73 24.05 4.09
N ASP A 213 21.97 24.99 4.66
CA ASP A 213 22.19 25.54 6.01
C ASP A 213 21.17 24.98 7.04
N ASP A 214 20.50 23.86 6.73
CA ASP A 214 19.49 23.28 7.63
C ASP A 214 20.08 22.95 9.01
N SER A 215 19.34 23.21 10.09
CA SER A 215 19.73 22.85 11.46
C SER A 215 20.18 21.39 11.65
N ASN A 216 19.69 20.47 10.80
CA ASN A 216 20.03 19.05 10.83
C ASN A 216 21.07 18.71 9.76
N ALA A 217 22.27 18.29 10.19
CA ALA A 217 23.38 17.94 9.29
C ALA A 217 23.05 16.82 8.29
N THR A 218 22.14 15.91 8.63
CA THR A 218 21.70 14.84 7.71
C THR A 218 20.82 15.40 6.60
N VAL A 219 19.98 16.40 6.90
CA VAL A 219 19.18 17.12 5.91
C VAL A 219 20.10 17.92 4.98
N GLN A 220 21.10 18.62 5.52
CA GLN A 220 22.12 19.33 4.71
C GLN A 220 22.79 18.39 3.71
N ARG A 221 23.27 17.23 4.18
CA ARG A 221 23.92 16.24 3.31
C ARG A 221 22.97 15.69 2.25
N ALA A 222 21.71 15.40 2.62
CA ALA A 222 20.72 14.94 1.66
C ALA A 222 20.42 15.99 0.60
N ALA A 223 20.32 17.27 0.98
CA ALA A 223 20.13 18.38 0.04
C ALA A 223 21.31 18.53 -0.93
N GLN A 224 22.55 18.41 -0.44
CA GLN A 224 23.75 18.42 -1.29
C GLN A 224 23.72 17.30 -2.33
N ILE A 225 23.40 16.07 -1.91
CA ILE A 225 23.29 14.92 -2.82
C ILE A 225 22.16 15.16 -3.84
N ALA A 226 20.99 15.59 -3.39
CA ALA A 226 19.86 15.88 -4.26
C ALA A 226 20.24 16.88 -5.37
N ILE A 227 20.89 17.98 -5.01
CA ILE A 227 21.35 18.99 -5.98
C ILE A 227 22.32 18.37 -6.99
N GLN A 228 23.30 17.59 -6.53
CA GLN A 228 24.26 16.92 -7.42
C GLN A 228 23.57 15.98 -8.42
N VAL A 229 22.62 15.17 -7.95
CA VAL A 229 21.88 14.23 -8.82
C VAL A 229 20.97 14.97 -9.81
N ILE A 230 20.28 16.01 -9.35
CA ILE A 230 19.37 16.80 -10.20
C ILE A 230 20.13 17.58 -11.27
N GLU A 231 21.27 18.20 -10.92
CA GLU A 231 22.06 19.03 -11.84
C GLU A 231 23.01 18.20 -12.74
N TRP A 232 23.14 16.89 -12.49
CA TRP A 232 24.04 16.03 -13.26
C TRP A 232 23.64 15.98 -14.74
N LYS A 233 24.64 16.17 -15.60
CA LYS A 233 24.55 16.04 -17.06
C LYS A 233 25.52 14.93 -17.50
N PRO A 234 25.06 13.93 -18.27
CA PRO A 234 25.91 12.88 -18.83
C PRO A 234 27.01 13.43 -19.75
#